data_AF-A0A8X7BMP0-F1
#
_entry.id   AF-A0A8X7BMP0-F1
#
_cell.length_a   1.000
_cell.length_b   1.000
_cell.length_c   1.000
_cell.angle_alpha   90.00
_cell.angle_beta   90.00
_cell.angle_gamma   90.00
#
_symmetry.space_group_name_H-M   'P 1'
#
loop_
_entity.id
_entity.type
_entity.pdbx_description
1 polymer ?
#
loop_
_entity_poly.entity_id
_entity_poly.type
_entity_poly.pdbx_seq_one_letter_code
_entity_poly.pdbx_strand_id
1 'polypeptide(L)'
;MVWGVYSWHNMEALICLDTTLTGDRYVSILSDLLHPFMYFVPSDVFGEIQQDNVTPHTSRTDTEWLQEHSSEFRHFHWPPKSADMNIIEYIWHALKPTVQKRFHPLLLLLI
;
A
#
# COMPACT_ATOMS: atom_id res chain seq x y z
N MET A 1 -4.65 9.28 9.01
CA MET A 1 -3.56 8.64 8.24
C MET A 1 -4.02 8.51 6.80
N VAL A 2 -3.12 8.46 5.83
CA VAL A 2 -3.47 8.21 4.43
C VAL A 2 -2.80 6.92 4.01
N TRP A 3 -3.51 6.05 3.29
CA TRP A 3 -2.95 4.84 2.70
C TRP A 3 -3.20 4.88 1.19
N GLY A 4 -2.30 4.34 0.39
CA GLY A 4 -2.48 4.33 -1.06
C GLY A 4 -1.73 3.22 -1.75
N VAL A 5 -2.22 2.89 -2.94
CA VAL A 5 -1.62 1.93 -3.88
C VAL A 5 -1.27 2.66 -5.16
N TYR A 6 -0.10 2.34 -5.68
CA TYR A 6 0.42 2.90 -6.91
C TYR A 6 0.93 1.77 -7.81
N SER A 7 0.58 1.82 -9.09
CA SER A 7 1.10 0.95 -10.13
C SER A 7 1.88 1.76 -11.16
N TRP A 8 2.66 1.11 -12.02
CA TRP A 8 3.35 1.80 -13.13
C TRP A 8 2.38 2.55 -14.05
N HIS A 9 1.15 2.04 -14.21
CA HIS A 9 0.18 2.58 -15.14
C HIS A 9 -0.64 3.72 -14.54
N ASN A 10 -0.99 3.63 -13.25
CA ASN A 10 -1.81 4.64 -12.61
C ASN A 10 -1.67 4.65 -11.08
N MET A 11 -2.08 5.75 -10.44
CA MET A 11 -2.40 5.74 -9.02
C MET A 11 -3.74 5.02 -8.84
N GLU A 12 -3.73 3.87 -8.15
CA GLU A 12 -4.90 3.00 -8.05
C GLU A 12 -5.86 3.49 -6.96
N ALA A 13 -5.35 3.84 -5.79
CA ALA A 13 -6.18 4.32 -4.69
C ALA A 13 -5.41 5.22 -3.73
N LEU A 14 -6.13 6.19 -3.17
CA LEU A 14 -5.70 7.00 -2.04
C LEU A 14 -6.85 7.14 -1.05
N ILE A 15 -6.72 6.52 0.13
CA ILE A 15 -7.77 6.49 1.14
C ILE A 15 -7.34 7.20 2.42
N CYS A 16 -8.23 8.03 2.95
CA CYS A 16 -8.07 8.63 4.27
C CYS A 16 -8.59 7.65 5.32
N LEU A 17 -7.71 7.23 6.22
CA LEU A 17 -8.03 6.40 7.37
C LEU A 17 -8.30 7.31 8.57
N ASP A 18 -9.51 7.18 9.10
CA ASP A 18 -10.01 7.84 10.31
C ASP A 18 -9.51 7.15 11.59
N THR A 19 -9.16 5.86 11.50
CA THR A 19 -8.57 5.09 12.60
C THR A 19 -7.15 4.61 12.29
N THR A 20 -6.48 4.08 13.31
CA THR A 20 -5.23 3.33 13.15
C THR A 20 -5.48 2.11 12.24
N LEU A 21 -4.53 1.82 11.35
CA LEU A 21 -4.57 0.64 10.49
C LEU A 21 -4.19 -0.59 11.31
N THR A 22 -5.14 -1.51 11.42
CA THR A 22 -4.94 -2.85 11.98
C THR A 22 -4.72 -3.85 10.84
N GLY A 23 -4.22 -5.05 11.16
CA GLY A 23 -4.08 -6.13 10.17
C GLY A 23 -5.40 -6.48 9.48
N ASP A 24 -6.48 -6.62 10.24
CA ASP A 24 -7.80 -6.95 9.67
C ASP A 24 -8.35 -5.83 8.76
N ARG A 25 -8.13 -4.56 9.15
CA ARG A 25 -8.53 -3.42 8.32
C ARG A 25 -7.67 -3.35 7.06
N TYR A 26 -6.39 -3.67 7.16
CA TYR A 26 -5.49 -3.74 6.02
C TYR A 26 -5.93 -4.80 5.01
N VAL A 27 -6.21 -6.03 5.46
CA VAL A 27 -6.72 -7.10 4.59
C VAL A 27 -8.07 -6.74 3.95
N SER A 28 -8.94 -6.03 4.69
CA SER A 28 -10.19 -5.52 4.10
C SER A 28 -9.90 -4.55 2.95
N ILE A 29 -8.95 -3.63 3.13
CA ILE A 29 -8.53 -2.70 2.08
C ILE A 29 -7.92 -3.43 0.88
N LEU A 30 -7.06 -4.44 1.10
CA LEU A 30 -6.49 -5.26 0.03
C LEU A 30 -7.58 -5.98 -0.76
N SER A 31 -8.55 -6.58 -0.06
CA SER A 31 -9.66 -7.30 -0.68
C SER A 31 -10.58 -6.37 -1.48
N ASP A 32 -10.86 -5.17 -0.97
CA ASP A 32 -11.80 -4.24 -1.60
C ASP A 32 -11.18 -3.47 -2.78
N LEU A 33 -9.89 -3.15 -2.71
CA LEU A 33 -9.23 -2.24 -3.66
C LEU A 33 -8.18 -2.92 -4.53
N LEU A 34 -7.37 -3.83 -3.97
CA LEU A 34 -6.24 -4.43 -4.69
C LEU A 34 -6.62 -5.70 -5.44
N HIS A 35 -7.43 -6.57 -4.82
CA HIS A 35 -7.85 -7.83 -5.44
C HIS A 35 -8.63 -7.62 -6.74
N PRO A 36 -9.63 -6.72 -6.82
CA PRO A 36 -10.31 -6.44 -8.08
C PRO A 36 -9.37 -5.88 -9.15
N PHE A 37 -8.35 -5.12 -8.74
CA PHE A 37 -7.37 -4.57 -9.68
C PHE A 37 -6.51 -5.64 -10.34
N MET A 38 -6.14 -6.71 -9.60
CA MET A 38 -5.31 -7.79 -10.14
C MET A 38 -5.95 -8.50 -11.35
N TYR A 39 -7.29 -8.51 -11.44
CA TYR A 39 -8.00 -9.03 -12.63
C TYR A 39 -7.81 -8.18 -13.89
N PHE A 40 -7.46 -6.90 -13.76
CA PHE A 40 -7.20 -6.00 -14.89
C PHE A 40 -5.72 -6.01 -15.32
N VAL A 41 -4.83 -6.60 -14.51
CA VAL A 41 -3.42 -6.77 -14.87
C VAL A 41 -3.31 -7.90 -15.91
N PRO A 42 -2.70 -7.65 -17.09
CA PRO A 42 -2.49 -8.69 -18.10
C PRO A 42 -1.77 -9.91 -17.53
N SER A 43 -2.25 -11.12 -17.83
CA SER A 43 -1.75 -12.37 -17.24
C SER A 43 -0.28 -12.69 -17.56
N ASP A 44 0.30 -12.06 -18.57
CA ASP A 44 1.72 -12.15 -18.94
C ASP A 44 2.62 -11.30 -18.03
N VAL A 45 2.04 -10.33 -17.33
CA VAL A 45 2.66 -9.58 -16.24
C VAL A 45 2.17 -10.18 -14.94
N PHE A 46 2.92 -11.13 -14.37
CA PHE A 46 2.63 -11.58 -13.01
C PHE A 46 2.66 -10.37 -12.08
N GLY A 47 1.50 -9.96 -11.56
CA GLY A 47 1.41 -8.86 -10.61
C GLY A 47 2.29 -9.17 -9.41
N GLU A 48 3.11 -8.20 -9.01
CA GLU A 48 3.92 -8.31 -7.80
C GLU A 48 3.46 -7.23 -6.82
N ILE A 49 3.06 -7.66 -5.63
CA ILE A 49 2.69 -6.77 -4.55
C ILE A 49 3.92 -6.49 -3.72
N GLN A 50 4.19 -5.21 -3.53
CA GLN A 50 5.22 -4.71 -2.64
C GLN A 50 4.56 -4.03 -1.43
N GLN A 51 4.91 -4.50 -0.24
CA GLN A 51 4.55 -3.86 1.03
C GLN A 51 5.76 -3.88 1.97
N ASP A 52 5.88 -2.88 2.84
CA ASP A 52 6.92 -2.82 3.85
C ASP A 52 6.57 -3.70 5.08
N ASN A 53 7.55 -3.91 5.96
CA ASN A 53 7.41 -4.84 7.09
C ASN A 53 6.82 -4.19 8.36
N VAL A 54 5.88 -3.24 8.22
CA VAL A 54 5.19 -2.65 9.39
C VAL A 54 4.16 -3.62 9.95
N THR A 55 3.86 -3.50 11.25
CA THR A 55 3.05 -4.48 11.99
C THR A 55 1.73 -4.89 11.32
N PRO A 56 0.94 -3.99 10.70
CA PRO A 56 -0.27 -4.40 9.97
C PRO A 56 0.01 -5.30 8.75
N HIS A 57 1.07 -5.00 8.00
CA HIS A 57 1.51 -5.72 6.78
C HIS A 57 2.32 -6.99 7.09
N THR A 58 2.56 -7.29 8.36
CA THR A 58 3.16 -8.56 8.80
C THR A 58 2.24 -9.28 9.79
N SER A 59 0.97 -8.87 9.85
CA SER A 59 -0.01 -9.48 10.74
C SER A 59 -0.35 -10.89 10.26
N ARG A 60 -0.84 -11.74 11.17
CA ARG A 60 -1.26 -13.10 10.79
C ARG A 60 -2.31 -13.07 9.68
N THR A 61 -3.33 -12.22 9.83
CA THR A 61 -4.42 -12.08 8.85
C THR A 61 -3.88 -11.68 7.47
N ASP A 62 -2.91 -10.78 7.42
CA ASP A 62 -2.27 -10.39 6.16
C ASP A 62 -1.48 -11.55 5.51
N THR A 63 -0.66 -12.24 6.30
CA THR A 63 0.12 -13.38 5.78
C THR A 63 -0.76 -14.52 5.28
N GLU A 64 -1.89 -14.78 5.94
CA GLU A 64 -2.87 -15.78 5.51
C GLU A 64 -3.55 -15.35 4.20
N TRP A 65 -3.94 -14.08 4.08
CA TRP A 65 -4.54 -13.53 2.87
C TRP A 65 -3.60 -13.58 1.67
N LEU A 66 -2.33 -13.20 1.84
CA LEU A 66 -1.31 -13.29 0.77
C LEU A 66 -1.06 -14.74 0.34
N GLN A 67 -1.11 -15.69 1.28
CA GLN A 67 -0.94 -17.10 0.97
C GLN A 67 -2.13 -17.65 0.18
N GLU A 68 -3.35 -17.27 0.55
CA GLU A 68 -4.59 -17.64 -0.16
C GLU A 68 -4.57 -17.18 -1.62
N HIS A 69 -4.03 -15.99 -1.89
CA HIS A 69 -3.99 -15.39 -3.23
C HIS A 69 -2.65 -15.60 -3.97
N SER A 70 -1.79 -16.48 -3.47
CA SER A 70 -0.45 -16.72 -4.03
C SER A 70 -0.42 -17.27 -5.47
N SER A 71 -1.55 -17.79 -5.97
CA SER A 71 -1.71 -18.18 -7.37
C SER A 71 -2.01 -17.01 -8.30
N GLU A 72 -2.47 -15.88 -7.77
CA GLU A 72 -2.92 -14.72 -8.54
C GLU A 72 -1.81 -13.68 -8.71
N PHE A 73 -1.00 -13.50 -7.67
CA PHE A 73 0.11 -12.55 -7.67
C PHE A 73 1.27 -13.04 -6.81
N ARG A 74 2.43 -12.42 -7.00
CA ARG A 74 3.62 -12.65 -6.15
C ARG A 74 3.69 -11.59 -5.06
N HIS A 75 4.15 -12.00 -3.89
CA HIS A 75 4.52 -11.06 -2.83
C HIS A 75 6.03 -10.82 -2.87
N PHE A 76 6.45 -9.57 -3.01
CA PHE A 76 7.86 -9.19 -2.94
C PHE A 76 8.33 -9.16 -1.49
N HIS A 77 9.38 -9.92 -1.20
CA HIS A 77 9.97 -9.91 0.13
C HIS A 77 10.79 -8.62 0.36
N TRP A 78 10.19 -7.65 1.06
CA TRP A 78 10.83 -6.37 1.34
C TRP A 78 11.96 -6.49 2.36
N PRO A 79 13.18 -6.00 2.07
CA PRO A 79 14.25 -5.98 3.05
C PRO A 79 13.95 -5.00 4.22
N PRO A 80 14.28 -5.35 5.47
CA PRO A 80 14.11 -4.45 6.60
C PRO A 80 14.93 -3.16 6.42
N LYS A 81 14.36 -2.02 6.88
CA LYS A 81 14.99 -0.68 6.86
C LYS A 81 15.32 -0.14 5.47
N SER A 82 14.61 -0.59 4.44
CA SER A 82 14.83 -0.16 3.05
C SER A 82 13.74 0.79 2.54
N ALA A 83 13.37 1.81 3.33
CA ALA A 83 12.35 2.77 2.90
C ALA A 83 12.78 3.57 1.65
N ASP A 84 14.09 3.73 1.43
CA ASP A 84 14.69 4.40 0.27
C ASP A 84 14.41 3.68 -1.06
N MET A 85 14.15 2.38 -1.02
CA MET A 85 13.79 1.60 -2.21
C MET A 85 12.29 1.68 -2.53
N ASN A 86 11.46 2.19 -1.61
CA ASN A 86 10.02 2.22 -1.78
C ASN A 86 9.58 3.44 -2.60
N ILE A 87 9.08 3.22 -3.82
CA ILE A 87 8.65 4.32 -4.70
C ILE A 87 7.51 5.16 -4.09
N ILE A 88 6.67 4.58 -3.23
CA ILE A 88 5.59 5.33 -2.57
C ILE A 88 6.15 6.42 -1.64
N GLU A 89 7.30 6.17 -1.00
CA GLU A 89 7.97 7.13 -0.13
C GLU A 89 8.45 8.35 -0.91
N TYR A 90 8.94 8.12 -2.13
CA TYR A 90 9.31 9.20 -3.05
C TYR A 90 8.08 10.04 -3.43
N ILE A 91 6.95 9.40 -3.71
CA ILE A 91 5.67 10.07 -4.01
C ILE A 91 5.22 10.90 -2.80
N TRP A 92 5.25 10.35 -1.58
CA TRP A 92 4.90 11.08 -0.37
C TRP A 92 5.81 12.27 -0.12
N HIS A 93 7.11 12.09 -0.31
CA HIS A 93 8.09 13.17 -0.18
C HIS A 93 7.81 14.31 -1.16
N ALA A 94 7.42 14.00 -2.41
CA ALA A 94 7.05 15.00 -3.41
C ALA A 94 5.70 15.69 -3.10
N LEU A 95 4.73 14.96 -2.55
CA LEU A 95 3.41 15.50 -2.22
C LEU A 95 3.44 16.40 -0.96
N LYS A 96 4.23 16.03 0.05
CA LYS A 96 4.25 16.67 1.37
C LYS A 96 4.34 18.20 1.33
N PRO A 97 5.25 18.85 0.57
CA PRO A 97 5.33 20.31 0.53
C PRO A 97 4.05 20.96 -0.02
N THR A 98 3.42 20.35 -1.02
CA THR A 98 2.20 20.86 -1.64
C THR A 98 1.03 20.79 -0.68
N VAL A 99 0.88 19.67 0.03
CA VAL A 99 -0.21 19.50 1.00
C VAL A 99 0.01 20.43 2.21
N GLN A 100 1.25 20.59 2.69
CA GLN A 100 1.58 21.52 3.77
C GLN A 100 1.36 23.01 3.42
N LYS A 101 1.55 23.39 2.16
CA LYS A 101 1.22 24.77 1.71
C LYS A 101 -0.28 25.01 1.68
N ARG A 102 -1.07 23.97 1.39
CA ARG A 102 -2.52 24.06 1.23
C ARG A 102 -3.28 23.90 2.55
N PHE A 103 -2.73 23.15 3.50
CA PHE A 103 -3.32 22.87 4.80
C PHE A 103 -2.32 23.22 5.91
N HIS A 104 -2.78 23.96 6.94
CA HIS A 104 -1.93 24.40 8.06
C HIS A 104 -1.17 23.22 8.73
N PRO A 105 0.00 23.46 9.37
CA PRO A 105 0.99 22.44 9.75
C PRO A 105 0.51 21.28 10.65
N LEU A 106 -0.68 21.36 11.21
CA LEU A 106 -1.22 20.42 12.20
C LEU A 106 -1.89 19.18 11.59
N LEU A 107 -2.07 19.12 10.25
CA LEU A 107 -2.94 18.13 9.61
C LEU A 107 -2.24 16.99 8.83
N LEU A 108 -0.91 16.92 8.79
CA LEU A 108 -0.20 15.96 7.92
C LEU A 108 0.77 15.05 8.66
N LEU A 109 0.24 13.94 9.17
CA LEU A 109 0.96 12.68 9.22
C LEU A 109 0.64 11.91 7.93
N LEU A 110 1.48 12.12 6.92
CA LEU A 110 1.67 11.14 5.86
C LEU A 110 2.54 10.04 6.49
N ILE A 111 1.97 8.85 6.63
CA ILE A 111 2.63 7.63 7.11
C ILE A 111 2.66 6.68 5.92
#